data_AF-A0A8J2PL90-F1
#
_entry.id   AF-A0A8J2PL90-F1
#
_cell.length_a   1.000
_cell.length_b   1.000
_cell.length_c   1.000
_cell.angle_alpha   90.00
_cell.angle_beta   90.00
_cell.angle_gamma   90.00
#
_symmetry.space_group_name_H-M   'P 1'
#
loop_
_entity.id
_entity.type
_entity.pdbx_description
1 polymer ?
#
loop_
_entity_poly.entity_id
_entity_poly.type
_entity_poly.pdbx_seq_one_letter_code
_entity_poly.pdbx_strand_id
1 'polypeptide(L)'
;MRAIRFVSVFVSLFLPTFAGVPNISSRGYVAPGVPQNNTGNSQNAESFKYLAVTLPDPARLHEKSYWFNAIPLIQTTAVAEGWTLLPGSDCTNGGKYFGVRYLPKSAPSIAALYDSKGVIAGFQILYKVDALTKGSSEADCDTLNKFQNNYTFSDQRMINKETIGGTQYFVLTAYFVNPKQICSSNRSPSRVKTDGFGNQLSFQNGPTPSTLILAPATRKLAAAQSWTNNQCLPLNGYHNFFKSNEWDSKNCTENRPDWLFYNKDQRLSGFGFSLPGCDGSPRFQHPPGEIVQYVSGSKCAKTVSDTIKFSNMNVYFVPPISTLHDCPELESKIPENIDQILKELVG
;
A
#
# COMPACT_ATOMS: atom_id res chain seq x y z
N MET A 1 -24.62 24.37 -56.22
CA MET A 1 -25.26 23.20 -55.56
C MET A 1 -24.63 21.93 -56.13
N ARG A 2 -23.79 21.27 -55.34
CA ARG A 2 -23.23 19.94 -55.62
C ARG A 2 -23.27 19.15 -54.32
N ALA A 3 -24.03 18.07 -54.31
CA ALA A 3 -24.18 17.16 -53.17
C ALA A 3 -23.02 16.15 -53.19
N ILE A 4 -22.31 16.04 -52.07
CA ILE A 4 -21.27 15.03 -51.84
C ILE A 4 -21.95 13.83 -51.18
N ARG A 5 -21.90 12.68 -51.84
CA ARG A 5 -22.33 11.38 -51.31
C ARG A 5 -21.21 10.80 -50.44
N PHE A 6 -21.53 10.44 -49.20
CA PHE A 6 -20.68 9.58 -48.36
C PHE A 6 -20.85 8.12 -48.80
N VAL A 7 -19.74 7.44 -49.09
CA VAL A 7 -19.66 6.00 -49.32
C VAL A 7 -19.10 5.37 -48.04
N SER A 8 -19.89 4.52 -47.37
CA SER A 8 -19.41 3.66 -46.30
C SER A 8 -18.61 2.50 -46.88
N VAL A 9 -17.35 2.38 -46.48
CA VAL A 9 -16.53 1.19 -46.74
C VAL A 9 -16.62 0.30 -45.50
N PHE A 10 -17.27 -0.85 -45.65
CA PHE A 10 -17.17 -1.98 -44.72
C PHE A 10 -15.85 -2.71 -44.98
N VAL A 11 -14.97 -2.76 -43.99
CA VAL A 11 -13.84 -3.70 -43.98
C VAL A 11 -14.10 -4.75 -42.92
N SER A 12 -14.51 -5.93 -43.37
CA SER A 12 -14.50 -7.16 -42.57
C SER A 12 -13.08 -7.71 -42.55
N LEU A 13 -12.47 -7.81 -41.37
CA LEU A 13 -11.19 -8.48 -41.17
C LEU A 13 -11.39 -9.73 -40.33
N PHE A 14 -11.04 -10.87 -40.94
CA PHE A 14 -11.08 -12.22 -40.41
C PHE A 14 -10.17 -12.38 -39.18
N LEU A 15 -10.70 -13.02 -38.13
CA LEU A 15 -9.93 -13.53 -36.99
C LEU A 15 -9.31 -14.89 -37.34
N PRO A 16 -8.01 -15.12 -37.08
CA PRO A 16 -7.49 -16.48 -36.99
C PRO A 16 -7.88 -17.11 -35.65
N THR A 17 -8.46 -18.29 -35.72
CA THR A 17 -8.75 -19.18 -34.58
C THR A 17 -7.44 -19.75 -34.03
N PHE A 18 -7.05 -19.36 -32.82
CA PHE A 18 -6.09 -20.10 -32.02
C PHE A 18 -6.84 -20.99 -31.01
N ALA A 19 -6.70 -22.30 -31.20
CA ALA A 19 -7.11 -23.32 -30.25
C ALA A 19 -6.05 -23.45 -29.15
N GLY A 20 -6.50 -23.57 -27.89
CA GLY A 20 -5.69 -24.12 -26.80
C GLY A 20 -5.28 -23.13 -25.70
N VAL A 21 -6.24 -22.67 -24.91
CA VAL A 21 -5.98 -22.24 -23.52
C VAL A 21 -7.06 -22.84 -22.63
N PRO A 22 -6.72 -23.54 -21.52
CA PRO A 22 -7.72 -24.12 -20.64
C PRO A 22 -8.55 -23.04 -19.95
N ASN A 23 -9.85 -23.28 -20.00
CA ASN A 23 -10.94 -22.44 -19.52
C ASN A 23 -10.90 -22.34 -17.98
N ILE A 24 -10.36 -21.25 -17.43
CA ILE A 24 -10.56 -20.90 -16.01
C ILE A 24 -11.90 -20.17 -15.94
N SER A 25 -12.93 -20.88 -15.46
CA SER A 25 -14.28 -20.32 -15.35
C SER A 25 -14.26 -19.07 -14.47
N SER A 26 -14.64 -17.93 -15.07
CA SER A 26 -15.02 -16.70 -14.39
C SER A 26 -16.32 -16.94 -13.60
N ARG A 27 -16.21 -17.50 -12.39
CA ARG A 27 -17.28 -17.36 -11.41
C ARG A 27 -17.23 -15.94 -10.86
N GLY A 28 -18.18 -15.12 -11.30
CA GLY A 28 -18.39 -13.76 -10.84
C GLY A 28 -18.41 -13.69 -9.32
N TYR A 29 -17.60 -12.79 -8.79
CA TYR A 29 -17.66 -12.39 -7.39
C TYR A 29 -18.90 -11.50 -7.23
N VAL A 30 -19.98 -12.06 -6.70
CA VAL A 30 -21.14 -11.28 -6.24
C VAL A 30 -20.79 -10.76 -4.85
N ALA A 31 -20.71 -9.45 -4.71
CA ALA A 31 -20.51 -8.81 -3.41
C ALA A 31 -21.68 -9.21 -2.47
N PRO A 32 -21.42 -9.83 -1.30
CA PRO A 32 -22.48 -10.13 -0.36
C PRO A 32 -23.05 -8.84 0.22
N GLY A 33 -24.38 -8.73 0.22
CA GLY A 33 -25.12 -7.62 0.82
C GLY A 33 -24.75 -7.41 2.29
N VAL A 34 -24.54 -6.14 2.65
CA VAL A 34 -24.19 -5.68 4.00
C VAL A 34 -25.41 -5.81 4.92
N PRO A 35 -25.34 -6.57 6.03
CA PRO A 35 -26.34 -6.46 7.09
C PRO A 35 -26.08 -5.18 7.89
N GLN A 36 -27.01 -4.24 7.86
CA GLN A 36 -27.07 -3.15 8.83
C GLN A 36 -27.70 -3.66 10.13
N ASN A 37 -26.93 -3.67 11.21
CA ASN A 37 -27.28 -3.15 12.53
C ASN A 37 -26.33 -3.70 13.60
N ASN A 38 -25.59 -2.80 14.26
CA ASN A 38 -25.32 -2.90 15.69
C ASN A 38 -24.84 -1.54 16.20
N THR A 39 -25.74 -0.89 16.93
CA THR A 39 -25.51 0.31 17.75
C THR A 39 -24.69 -0.08 18.98
N GLY A 40 -23.37 0.04 18.87
CA GLY A 40 -22.44 -0.07 19.98
C GLY A 40 -21.22 0.79 19.69
N ASN A 41 -20.75 1.50 20.71
CA ASN A 41 -19.66 2.48 20.69
C ASN A 41 -18.27 1.85 20.39
N SER A 42 -18.17 0.90 19.44
CA SER A 42 -16.91 0.29 19.08
C SER A 42 -16.24 1.10 17.98
N GLN A 43 -15.07 1.65 18.27
CA GLN A 43 -14.14 2.20 17.28
C GLN A 43 -13.58 1.13 16.32
N ASN A 44 -14.24 -0.01 16.19
CA ASN A 44 -13.76 -1.15 15.42
C ASN A 44 -13.99 -0.85 13.94
N ALA A 45 -12.89 -0.79 13.18
CA ALA A 45 -12.96 -0.90 11.74
C ALA A 45 -13.75 -2.18 11.40
N GLU A 46 -14.54 -2.14 10.33
CA GLU A 46 -15.05 -3.38 9.74
C GLU A 46 -13.88 -4.33 9.53
N SER A 47 -14.10 -5.61 9.81
CA SER A 47 -13.05 -6.61 9.74
C SER A 47 -12.36 -6.59 8.37
N PHE A 48 -11.03 -6.53 8.34
CA PHE A 48 -10.29 -6.52 7.07
C PHE A 48 -10.40 -7.89 6.39
N LYS A 49 -10.78 -7.92 5.11
CA LYS A 49 -11.03 -9.18 4.36
C LYS A 49 -10.14 -9.36 3.13
N TYR A 50 -9.45 -8.30 2.72
CA TYR A 50 -8.53 -8.29 1.60
C TYR A 50 -7.19 -7.71 2.04
N LEU A 51 -6.08 -8.19 1.47
CA LEU A 51 -4.77 -7.61 1.71
C LEU A 51 -3.97 -7.67 0.42
N ALA A 52 -3.60 -6.52 -0.11
CA ALA A 52 -2.71 -6.44 -1.26
C ALA A 52 -1.83 -5.21 -1.22
N VAL A 53 -0.76 -5.25 -2.00
CA VAL A 53 0.17 -4.12 -2.21
C VAL A 53 0.23 -3.74 -3.68
N THR A 54 0.49 -2.48 -4.00
CA THR A 54 0.59 -2.03 -5.40
C THR A 54 1.83 -2.58 -6.10
N LEU A 55 1.71 -2.81 -7.42
CA LEU A 55 2.80 -3.00 -8.37
C LEU A 55 2.87 -1.79 -9.33
N PRO A 56 4.05 -1.20 -9.58
CA PRO A 56 4.32 -0.32 -10.70
C PRO A 56 4.76 -1.19 -11.89
N ASP A 57 3.85 -1.61 -12.78
CA ASP A 57 4.29 -2.15 -14.08
C ASP A 57 3.44 -1.60 -15.23
N PRO A 58 3.76 -0.39 -15.73
CA PRO A 58 3.10 0.23 -16.87
C PRO A 58 3.05 -0.64 -18.14
N ALA A 59 3.99 -1.58 -18.32
CA ALA A 59 4.10 -2.36 -19.55
C ALA A 59 2.98 -3.40 -19.76
N ARG A 60 2.08 -3.58 -18.78
CA ARG A 60 0.98 -4.57 -18.83
C ARG A 60 -0.42 -3.97 -18.91
N LEU A 61 -0.54 -2.73 -19.35
CA LEU A 61 -1.83 -2.03 -19.60
C LEU A 61 -2.84 -2.83 -20.44
N HIS A 62 -2.40 -3.78 -21.28
CA HIS A 62 -3.27 -4.52 -22.20
C HIS A 62 -3.81 -5.85 -21.65
N GLU A 63 -3.26 -6.36 -20.53
CA GLU A 63 -3.79 -7.55 -19.89
C GLU A 63 -4.61 -7.11 -18.67
N LYS A 64 -5.90 -7.48 -18.61
CA LYS A 64 -6.84 -7.17 -17.51
C LYS A 64 -6.49 -7.89 -16.18
N SER A 65 -5.21 -8.00 -15.87
CA SER A 65 -4.60 -8.59 -14.68
C SER A 65 -4.19 -7.45 -13.76
N TYR A 66 -4.91 -7.30 -12.65
CA TYR A 66 -4.81 -6.14 -11.77
C TYR A 66 -3.42 -5.94 -11.14
N TRP A 67 -3.04 -4.66 -11.01
CA TRP A 67 -1.85 -4.00 -10.46
C TRP A 67 -1.54 -4.26 -8.98
N PHE A 68 -1.99 -5.38 -8.42
CA PHE A 68 -1.93 -5.64 -6.99
C PHE A 68 -1.42 -7.04 -6.70
N ASN A 69 -0.42 -7.12 -5.84
CA ASN A 69 0.04 -8.37 -5.28
C ASN A 69 -0.77 -8.69 -4.03
N ALA A 70 -1.69 -9.66 -4.15
CA ALA A 70 -2.36 -10.21 -2.98
C ALA A 70 -1.34 -10.80 -2.01
N ILE A 71 -1.52 -10.52 -0.72
CA ILE A 71 -0.71 -11.12 0.34
C ILE A 71 -1.51 -12.29 0.93
N PRO A 72 -0.94 -13.50 1.01
CA PRO A 72 -1.63 -14.64 1.58
C PRO A 72 -2.09 -14.34 3.01
N LEU A 73 -3.38 -14.54 3.28
CA LEU A 73 -3.92 -14.31 4.63
C LEU A 73 -3.63 -15.47 5.58
N ILE A 74 -3.30 -16.64 5.03
CA ILE A 74 -3.03 -17.88 5.77
C ILE A 74 -1.62 -18.38 5.47
N GLN A 75 -0.88 -18.75 6.52
CA GLN A 75 0.50 -19.21 6.45
C GLN A 75 0.70 -20.41 5.52
N THR A 76 -0.19 -21.41 5.57
CA THR A 76 -0.08 -22.60 4.71
C THR A 76 -0.26 -22.25 3.23
N THR A 77 -1.13 -21.28 2.92
CA THR A 77 -1.26 -20.72 1.57
C THR A 77 0.03 -20.00 1.15
N ALA A 78 0.62 -19.20 2.03
CA ALA A 78 1.88 -18.52 1.77
C ALA A 78 3.00 -19.51 1.42
N VAL A 79 3.15 -20.58 2.20
CA VAL A 79 4.13 -21.64 1.95
C VAL A 79 3.87 -22.31 0.60
N ALA A 80 2.62 -22.61 0.28
CA ALA A 80 2.24 -23.18 -1.01
C ALA A 80 2.55 -22.25 -2.20
N GLU A 81 2.46 -20.93 -1.99
CA GLU A 81 2.83 -19.90 -2.97
C GLU A 81 4.34 -19.58 -2.97
N GLY A 82 5.15 -20.34 -2.23
CA GLY A 82 6.61 -20.23 -2.23
C GLY A 82 7.17 -19.16 -1.29
N TRP A 83 6.37 -18.63 -0.36
CA TRP A 83 6.89 -17.79 0.71
C TRP A 83 7.72 -18.62 1.67
N THR A 84 8.87 -18.09 2.08
CA THR A 84 9.82 -18.79 2.94
C THR A 84 9.86 -18.18 4.33
N LEU A 85 10.01 -19.04 5.35
CA LEU A 85 10.24 -18.59 6.72
C LEU A 85 11.56 -17.82 6.76
N LEU A 86 11.54 -16.61 7.32
CA LEU A 86 12.76 -15.87 7.56
C LEU A 86 13.62 -16.63 8.58
N PRO A 87 14.91 -16.93 8.30
CA PRO A 87 15.77 -17.65 9.23
C PRO A 87 15.83 -16.99 10.61
N GLY A 88 15.66 -17.79 11.66
CA GLY A 88 15.62 -17.30 13.05
C GLY A 88 14.33 -16.60 13.45
N SER A 89 13.33 -16.50 12.56
CA SER A 89 12.03 -15.99 12.94
C SER A 89 11.25 -17.00 13.77
N ASP A 90 10.81 -16.54 14.93
CA ASP A 90 9.78 -17.18 15.75
C ASP A 90 8.64 -16.18 15.97
N CYS A 91 7.66 -16.52 16.80
CA CYS A 91 6.54 -15.61 17.03
C CYS A 91 6.95 -14.32 17.79
N THR A 92 7.99 -14.36 18.61
CA THR A 92 8.43 -13.22 19.44
C THR A 92 9.57 -12.41 18.82
N ASN A 93 10.31 -13.00 17.87
CA ASN A 93 11.50 -12.45 17.21
C ASN A 93 12.43 -11.73 18.20
N GLY A 94 12.76 -12.38 19.31
CA GLY A 94 13.60 -11.79 20.37
C GLY A 94 12.99 -10.54 21.04
N GLY A 95 11.68 -10.37 21.01
CA GLY A 95 10.93 -9.22 21.52
C GLY A 95 10.85 -8.03 20.57
N LYS A 96 11.48 -8.10 19.39
CA LYS A 96 11.54 -6.98 18.43
C LYS A 96 10.22 -6.79 17.67
N TYR A 97 9.57 -7.89 17.30
CA TYR A 97 8.31 -7.93 16.57
C TYR A 97 7.47 -9.13 16.99
N PHE A 98 6.14 -9.02 16.91
CA PHE A 98 5.26 -10.18 17.13
C PHE A 98 4.73 -10.76 15.82
N GLY A 99 4.85 -12.07 15.65
CA GLY A 99 4.41 -12.84 14.51
C GLY A 99 5.56 -13.56 13.80
N VAL A 100 5.26 -14.74 13.25
CA VAL A 100 6.20 -15.53 12.46
C VAL A 100 6.34 -14.91 11.08
N ARG A 101 7.56 -14.55 10.68
CA ARG A 101 7.83 -13.74 9.49
C ARG A 101 8.11 -14.62 8.29
N TYR A 102 7.35 -14.39 7.23
CA TYR A 102 7.55 -15.02 5.93
C TYR A 102 7.88 -13.98 4.87
N LEU A 103 8.85 -14.30 4.03
CA LEU A 103 9.29 -13.49 2.91
C LEU A 103 8.75 -14.06 1.60
N PRO A 104 8.38 -13.22 0.62
CA PRO A 104 8.08 -13.71 -0.71
C PRO A 104 9.34 -14.28 -1.37
N LYS A 105 9.16 -15.19 -2.34
CA LYS A 105 10.26 -15.82 -3.08
C LYS A 105 11.12 -14.81 -3.86
N SER A 106 10.51 -13.76 -4.39
CA SER A 106 11.20 -12.65 -5.07
C SER A 106 11.71 -11.63 -4.04
N ALA A 107 12.78 -10.90 -4.39
CA ALA A 107 13.54 -10.02 -3.48
C ALA A 107 12.67 -9.34 -2.39
N PRO A 108 13.07 -9.44 -1.11
CA PRO A 108 12.19 -9.10 -0.01
C PRO A 108 12.08 -7.59 0.17
N SER A 109 11.01 -7.00 -0.36
CA SER A 109 10.56 -5.64 0.00
C SER A 109 9.44 -5.64 1.03
N ILE A 110 8.93 -6.83 1.38
CA ILE A 110 7.87 -7.03 2.37
C ILE A 110 8.13 -8.29 3.21
N ALA A 111 7.55 -8.34 4.41
CA ALA A 111 7.37 -9.57 5.17
C ALA A 111 5.93 -9.67 5.70
N ALA A 112 5.34 -10.85 5.60
CA ALA A 112 4.06 -11.19 6.21
C ALA A 112 4.28 -11.74 7.61
N LEU A 113 3.54 -11.24 8.62
CA LEU A 113 3.65 -11.67 10.01
C LEU A 113 2.41 -12.50 10.35
N TYR A 114 2.58 -13.81 10.55
CA TYR A 114 1.48 -14.70 10.93
C TYR A 114 1.44 -14.91 12.44
N ASP A 115 0.25 -15.06 13.01
CA ASP A 115 0.09 -15.43 14.41
C ASP A 115 0.42 -16.90 14.69
N SER A 116 0.32 -17.29 15.95
CA SER A 116 0.51 -18.67 16.41
C SER A 116 -0.48 -19.69 15.83
N LYS A 117 -1.49 -19.25 15.06
CA LYS A 117 -2.48 -20.08 14.37
C LYS A 117 -2.35 -20.00 12.84
N GLY A 118 -1.36 -19.27 12.33
CA GLY A 118 -1.11 -19.12 10.90
C GLY A 118 -2.03 -18.12 10.20
N VAL A 119 -2.69 -17.21 10.92
CA VAL A 119 -3.49 -16.11 10.33
C VAL A 119 -2.65 -14.84 10.29
N ILE A 120 -2.68 -14.12 9.16
CA ILE A 120 -1.96 -12.84 9.02
C ILE A 120 -2.34 -11.89 10.16
N ALA A 121 -1.33 -11.38 10.85
CA ALA A 121 -1.43 -10.57 12.05
C ALA A 121 -0.78 -9.21 11.88
N GLY A 122 0.13 -9.08 10.92
CA GLY A 122 0.81 -7.85 10.60
C GLY A 122 1.55 -7.93 9.27
N PHE A 123 2.19 -6.83 8.95
CA PHE A 123 2.87 -6.60 7.69
C PHE A 123 4.10 -5.73 7.94
N GLN A 124 5.18 -6.03 7.26
CA GLN A 124 6.38 -5.22 7.26
C GLN A 124 6.73 -4.80 5.86
N ILE A 125 7.18 -3.55 5.72
CA ILE A 125 8.02 -3.19 4.57
C ILE A 125 9.49 -3.37 4.95
N LEU A 126 10.27 -3.79 3.97
CA LEU A 126 11.71 -3.97 4.05
C LEU A 126 12.31 -3.04 3.00
N TYR A 127 12.77 -1.88 3.45
CA TYR A 127 13.34 -0.86 2.58
C TYR A 127 14.85 -0.89 2.69
N LYS A 128 15.57 -1.07 1.58
CA LYS A 128 17.03 -1.22 1.64
C LYS A 128 17.69 0.08 2.10
N VAL A 129 18.64 0.00 3.02
CA VAL A 129 19.33 1.20 3.54
C VAL A 129 20.12 1.92 2.45
N ASP A 130 20.66 1.19 1.47
CA ASP A 130 21.45 1.76 0.39
C ASP A 130 20.62 2.50 -0.68
N ALA A 131 19.31 2.28 -0.73
CA ALA A 131 18.38 3.03 -1.59
C ALA A 131 18.38 4.55 -1.34
N LEU A 132 18.87 4.97 -0.17
CA LEU A 132 19.09 6.39 0.18
C LEU A 132 20.34 7.03 -0.45
N THR A 133 21.32 6.20 -0.84
CA THR A 133 22.69 6.68 -1.08
C THR A 133 23.23 6.30 -2.46
N LYS A 134 22.79 5.18 -3.04
CA LYS A 134 23.32 4.67 -4.30
C LYS A 134 22.34 4.77 -5.46
N GLY A 135 21.10 5.18 -5.16
CA GLY A 135 19.96 4.86 -6.01
C GLY A 135 19.84 3.38 -6.32
N SER A 136 18.81 3.00 -7.07
CA SER A 136 18.75 1.70 -7.71
C SER A 136 19.17 1.85 -9.18
N SER A 137 19.56 0.75 -9.82
CA SER A 137 19.85 0.72 -11.27
C SER A 137 18.59 0.77 -12.13
N GLU A 138 17.46 1.18 -11.56
CA GLU A 138 16.19 1.33 -12.25
C GLU A 138 16.17 2.72 -12.91
N ALA A 139 15.65 2.81 -14.13
CA ALA A 139 15.77 4.01 -14.96
C ALA A 139 15.24 5.29 -14.26
N ASP A 140 14.23 5.16 -13.40
CA ASP A 140 13.65 6.27 -12.63
C ASP A 140 14.50 6.68 -11.40
N CYS A 141 15.45 5.84 -11.01
CA CYS A 141 16.31 6.00 -9.83
C CYS A 141 17.76 6.44 -10.15
N ASP A 142 18.13 6.51 -11.44
CA ASP A 142 19.49 6.87 -11.91
C ASP A 142 19.95 8.27 -11.49
N THR A 143 19.02 9.17 -11.15
CA THR A 143 19.33 10.58 -10.80
C THR A 143 19.85 10.78 -9.38
N LEU A 144 19.79 9.76 -8.51
CA LEU A 144 20.16 9.89 -7.08
C LEU A 144 21.65 10.04 -6.82
N ASN A 145 22.51 9.65 -7.76
CA ASN A 145 23.98 9.64 -7.58
C ASN A 145 24.63 11.03 -7.37
N LYS A 146 23.85 12.11 -7.34
CA LYS A 146 24.34 13.50 -7.19
C LYS A 146 23.98 14.16 -5.86
N PHE A 147 23.14 13.56 -5.03
CA PHE A 147 22.76 14.14 -3.74
C PHE A 147 23.43 13.41 -2.57
N GLN A 148 24.41 14.06 -1.93
CA GLN A 148 24.85 13.69 -0.58
C GLN A 148 23.71 14.03 0.38
N ASN A 149 22.91 13.02 0.70
CA ASN A 149 21.68 13.22 1.44
C ASN A 149 21.97 13.26 2.95
N ASN A 150 21.75 14.43 3.58
CA ASN A 150 21.79 14.58 5.05
C ASN A 150 20.49 14.13 5.71
N TYR A 151 19.59 13.44 5.00
CA TYR A 151 18.36 12.93 5.56
C TYR A 151 18.64 11.79 6.53
N THR A 152 18.53 12.07 7.83
CA THR A 152 18.76 11.08 8.88
C THR A 152 17.44 10.55 9.40
N PHE A 153 17.19 9.26 9.21
CA PHE A 153 16.10 8.53 9.86
C PHE A 153 16.35 8.26 11.35
N SER A 154 17.44 8.76 11.92
CA SER A 154 17.89 8.46 13.29
C SER A 154 16.82 8.78 14.35
N ASP A 155 15.93 9.72 14.06
CA ASP A 155 14.95 10.22 15.02
C ASP A 155 13.54 9.63 14.78
N GLN A 156 13.38 8.85 13.71
CA GLN A 156 12.10 8.25 13.32
C GLN A 156 11.88 6.95 14.09
N ARG A 157 11.15 7.06 15.21
CA ARG A 157 10.86 5.95 16.13
C ARG A 157 10.18 4.74 15.48
N MET A 158 9.51 4.91 14.34
CA MET A 158 8.85 3.81 13.61
C MET A 158 9.81 2.93 12.81
N ILE A 159 11.06 3.37 12.61
CA ILE A 159 12.03 2.71 11.76
C ILE A 159 12.96 1.85 12.61
N ASN A 160 12.90 0.54 12.35
CA ASN A 160 13.86 -0.42 12.87
C ASN A 160 14.93 -0.71 11.83
N LYS A 161 16.16 -1.01 12.25
CA LYS A 161 17.22 -1.51 11.34
C LYS A 161 17.41 -3.00 11.53
N GLU A 162 17.60 -3.74 10.44
CA GLU A 162 17.84 -5.18 10.48
C GLU A 162 18.72 -5.63 9.31
N THR A 163 19.52 -6.68 9.52
CA THR A 163 20.27 -7.32 8.44
C THR A 163 19.59 -8.64 8.08
N ILE A 164 19.12 -8.77 6.84
CA ILE A 164 18.46 -9.96 6.31
C ILE A 164 19.28 -10.44 5.11
N GLY A 165 19.82 -11.66 5.17
CA GLY A 165 20.62 -12.22 4.09
C GLY A 165 21.86 -11.39 3.71
N GLY A 166 22.45 -10.68 4.68
CA GLY A 166 23.60 -9.79 4.46
C GLY A 166 23.25 -8.37 3.99
N THR A 167 21.98 -8.09 3.66
CA THR A 167 21.51 -6.75 3.28
C THR A 167 20.89 -6.03 4.47
N GLN A 168 21.22 -4.74 4.65
CA GLN A 168 20.61 -3.90 5.68
C GLN A 168 19.29 -3.30 5.19
N TYR A 169 18.26 -3.37 6.02
CA TYR A 169 16.94 -2.83 5.77
C TYR A 169 16.49 -1.89 6.89
N PHE A 170 15.80 -0.82 6.51
CA PHE A 170 14.81 -0.17 7.36
C PHE A 170 13.53 -1.00 7.34
N VAL A 171 13.00 -1.30 8.53
CA VAL A 171 11.82 -2.13 8.74
C VAL A 171 10.77 -1.29 9.45
N LEU A 172 9.63 -1.11 8.78
CA LEU A 172 8.44 -0.50 9.36
C LEU A 172 7.37 -1.57 9.50
N THR A 173 6.71 -1.61 10.66
CA THR A 173 5.79 -2.70 11.01
C THR A 173 4.39 -2.15 11.28
N ALA A 174 3.41 -2.74 10.60
CA ALA A 174 1.98 -2.57 10.85
C ALA A 174 1.41 -3.87 11.43
N TYR A 175 0.48 -3.76 12.38
CA TYR A 175 -0.25 -4.88 12.97
C TYR A 175 -1.74 -4.71 12.74
N PHE A 176 -2.41 -5.81 12.40
CA PHE A 176 -3.84 -5.89 12.08
C PHE A 176 -4.71 -6.35 13.26
N VAL A 177 -4.05 -6.73 14.34
CA VAL A 177 -4.61 -7.14 15.62
C VAL A 177 -3.71 -6.61 16.74
N ASN A 178 -4.16 -6.69 17.98
CA ASN A 178 -3.33 -6.31 19.13
C ASN A 178 -2.08 -7.22 19.20
N PRO A 179 -0.85 -6.66 19.15
CA PRO A 179 0.37 -7.46 19.13
C PRO A 179 0.53 -8.44 20.31
N LYS A 180 -0.04 -8.10 21.48
CA LYS A 180 -0.03 -8.96 22.68
C LYS A 180 -0.77 -10.29 22.50
N GLN A 181 -1.64 -10.40 21.50
CA GLN A 181 -2.44 -11.60 21.22
C GLN A 181 -1.84 -12.46 20.11
N ILE A 182 -0.83 -11.99 19.38
CA ILE A 182 -0.33 -12.67 18.17
C ILE A 182 0.28 -14.04 18.51
N CYS A 183 1.01 -14.15 19.62
CA CYS A 183 1.67 -15.42 20.00
C CYS A 183 0.82 -16.34 20.86
N SER A 184 -0.34 -15.86 21.31
CA SER A 184 -1.32 -16.60 22.10
C SER A 184 -2.69 -16.63 21.39
N SER A 185 -2.67 -16.51 20.06
CA SER A 185 -3.87 -16.29 19.26
C SER A 185 -4.83 -17.46 19.35
N ASN A 186 -6.12 -17.13 19.40
CA ASN A 186 -7.24 -18.05 19.28
C ASN A 186 -7.97 -17.91 17.93
N ARG A 187 -7.41 -17.15 16.98
CA ARG A 187 -8.01 -16.95 15.66
C ARG A 187 -8.00 -18.26 14.87
N SER A 188 -8.99 -18.45 14.02
CA SER A 188 -9.12 -19.64 13.17
C SER A 188 -8.86 -19.30 11.70
N PRO A 189 -7.90 -19.97 11.04
CA PRO A 189 -7.69 -19.86 9.60
C PRO A 189 -8.97 -20.07 8.76
N SER A 190 -9.84 -21.00 9.18
CA SER A 190 -11.08 -21.29 8.46
C SER A 190 -12.11 -20.15 8.49
N ARG A 191 -12.01 -19.25 9.46
CA ARG A 191 -12.95 -18.13 9.63
C ARG A 191 -12.44 -16.81 9.05
N VAL A 192 -11.22 -16.77 8.50
CA VAL A 192 -10.65 -15.52 7.96
C VAL A 192 -11.52 -14.93 6.83
N LYS A 193 -12.16 -15.78 6.01
CA LYS A 193 -13.06 -15.30 4.95
C LYS A 193 -14.36 -14.71 5.49
N THR A 194 -14.88 -15.23 6.60
CA THR A 194 -16.14 -14.77 7.20
C THR A 194 -15.93 -13.58 8.11
N ASP A 195 -14.94 -13.68 9.00
CA ASP A 195 -14.69 -12.79 10.12
C ASP A 195 -13.64 -11.73 9.81
N GLY A 196 -12.95 -11.85 8.67
CA GLY A 196 -11.76 -11.08 8.36
C GLY A 196 -10.51 -11.54 9.14
N PHE A 197 -9.37 -10.93 8.81
CA PHE A 197 -8.09 -11.20 9.46
C PHE A 197 -7.75 -10.18 10.54
N GLY A 198 -8.33 -8.99 10.54
CA GLY A 198 -7.95 -7.93 11.47
C GLY A 198 -9.12 -7.03 11.84
N ASN A 199 -9.02 -6.38 12.99
CA ASN A 199 -10.04 -5.48 13.55
C ASN A 199 -9.47 -4.11 13.95
N GLN A 200 -8.16 -3.92 13.81
CA GLN A 200 -7.46 -2.66 14.06
C GLN A 200 -6.27 -2.54 13.13
N LEU A 201 -5.81 -1.33 12.86
CA LEU A 201 -4.50 -1.09 12.28
C LEU A 201 -3.66 -0.32 13.30
N SER A 202 -2.46 -0.80 13.61
CA SER A 202 -1.53 -0.08 14.46
C SER A 202 -0.10 -0.17 13.93
N PHE A 203 0.66 0.90 14.06
CA PHE A 203 2.06 0.96 13.65
C PHE A 203 2.98 0.85 14.85
N GLN A 204 4.05 0.06 14.71
CA GLN A 204 5.09 0.00 15.73
C GLN A 204 5.82 1.34 15.81
N ASN A 205 5.95 1.89 17.02
CA ASN A 205 6.57 3.19 17.30
C ASN A 205 7.71 3.07 18.31
N GLY A 206 8.69 2.24 17.96
CA GLY A 206 9.91 2.02 18.73
C GLY A 206 10.61 0.71 18.35
N PRO A 207 11.67 0.35 19.09
CA PRO A 207 12.44 -0.88 18.87
C PRO A 207 11.64 -2.16 19.14
N THR A 208 10.52 -2.05 19.86
CA THR A 208 9.65 -3.18 20.23
C THR A 208 8.18 -2.77 20.07
N PRO A 209 7.22 -3.72 19.98
CA PRO A 209 5.78 -3.43 19.89
C PRO A 209 5.16 -2.97 21.23
N SER A 210 5.96 -2.45 22.17
CA SER A 210 5.49 -1.90 23.44
C SER A 210 4.79 -0.55 23.29
N THR A 211 5.19 0.22 22.27
CA THR A 211 4.59 1.51 21.90
C THR A 211 4.01 1.39 20.51
N LEU A 212 2.72 1.68 20.37
CA LEU A 212 1.98 1.58 19.12
C LEU A 212 1.28 2.90 18.82
N ILE A 213 1.16 3.21 17.53
CA ILE A 213 0.27 4.27 17.05
C ILE A 213 -0.94 3.59 16.44
N LEU A 214 -2.12 3.82 17.02
CA LEU A 214 -3.37 3.27 16.49
C LEU A 214 -3.86 4.13 15.33
N ALA A 215 -4.16 3.50 14.20
CA ALA A 215 -4.78 4.16 13.07
C ALA A 215 -6.29 4.36 13.34
N PRO A 216 -6.82 5.59 13.22
CA PRO A 216 -8.24 5.85 13.34
C PRO A 216 -9.06 5.08 12.30
N ALA A 217 -10.11 4.38 12.74
CA ALA A 217 -10.98 3.57 11.87
C ALA A 217 -11.83 4.40 10.89
N THR A 218 -12.04 5.69 11.17
CA THR A 218 -12.78 6.61 10.31
C THR A 218 -12.03 7.91 10.10
N ARG A 219 -12.26 8.57 8.97
CA ARG A 219 -11.60 9.83 8.64
C ARG A 219 -11.95 10.95 9.61
N LYS A 220 -13.18 10.94 10.13
CA LYS A 220 -13.61 11.88 11.19
C LYS A 220 -12.77 11.73 12.46
N LEU A 221 -12.53 10.50 12.91
CA LEU A 221 -11.65 10.24 14.05
C LEU A 221 -10.20 10.62 13.72
N ALA A 222 -9.77 10.43 12.47
CA ALA A 222 -8.44 10.81 12.02
C ALA A 222 -8.20 12.31 12.13
N ALA A 223 -9.13 13.13 11.64
CA ALA A 223 -9.06 14.58 11.77
C ALA A 223 -8.97 15.03 13.24
N ALA A 224 -9.72 14.39 14.14
CA ALA A 224 -9.66 14.65 15.58
C ALA A 224 -8.31 14.25 16.23
N GLN A 225 -7.52 13.41 15.55
CA GLN A 225 -6.21 12.92 16.01
C GLN A 225 -5.04 13.48 15.18
N SER A 226 -5.21 14.69 14.63
CA SER A 226 -4.18 15.41 13.86
C SER A 226 -3.75 14.76 12.54
N TRP A 227 -4.54 13.82 12.01
CA TRP A 227 -4.38 13.39 10.63
C TRP A 227 -5.08 14.39 9.71
N THR A 228 -4.31 15.13 8.93
CA THR A 228 -4.84 16.15 8.02
C THR A 228 -5.74 15.49 6.98
N ASN A 229 -6.89 16.11 6.70
CA ASN A 229 -7.75 15.69 5.59
C ASN A 229 -7.11 16.14 4.27
N ASN A 230 -6.47 15.19 3.60
CA ASN A 230 -5.74 15.41 2.37
C ASN A 230 -6.58 15.03 1.14
N GLN A 231 -5.99 15.16 -0.05
CA GLN A 231 -6.73 14.95 -1.30
C GLN A 231 -7.11 13.48 -1.54
N CYS A 232 -8.12 13.29 -2.38
CA CYS A 232 -8.52 11.97 -2.85
C CYS A 232 -7.76 11.63 -4.13
N LEU A 233 -7.30 10.39 -4.28
CA LEU A 233 -6.82 9.86 -5.56
C LEU A 233 -7.66 8.65 -5.98
N PRO A 234 -8.04 8.53 -7.26
CA PRO A 234 -8.67 7.32 -7.77
C PRO A 234 -7.83 6.10 -7.40
N LEU A 235 -8.49 4.98 -7.06
CA LEU A 235 -7.87 3.72 -6.62
C LEU A 235 -7.19 3.73 -5.23
N ASN A 236 -6.97 4.90 -4.64
CA ASN A 236 -6.39 5.05 -3.31
C ASN A 236 -7.34 5.71 -2.30
N GLY A 237 -8.44 6.31 -2.76
CA GLY A 237 -9.37 7.03 -1.90
C GLY A 237 -8.78 8.30 -1.28
N TYR A 238 -9.37 8.73 -0.18
CA TYR A 238 -8.97 9.92 0.56
C TYR A 238 -7.71 9.66 1.37
N HIS A 239 -6.66 10.43 1.09
CA HIS A 239 -5.43 10.37 1.88
C HIS A 239 -5.59 11.17 3.18
N ASN A 240 -4.91 10.69 4.22
CA ASN A 240 -4.72 11.41 5.47
C ASN A 240 -3.29 11.21 5.96
N PHE A 241 -2.52 12.30 5.98
CA PHE A 241 -1.15 12.32 6.49
C PHE A 241 -1.12 12.95 7.89
N PHE A 242 -0.30 12.43 8.79
CA PHE A 242 -0.18 12.99 10.14
C PHE A 242 0.48 14.36 10.09
N LYS A 243 -0.25 15.40 10.51
CA LYS A 243 0.21 16.80 10.59
C LYS A 243 0.87 17.35 9.32
N SER A 244 0.42 16.92 8.14
CA SER A 244 0.99 17.38 6.86
C SER A 244 0.91 18.89 6.65
N ASN A 245 -0.04 19.56 7.28
CA ASN A 245 -0.15 21.02 7.30
C ASN A 245 1.01 21.73 8.04
N GLU A 246 1.76 21.01 8.88
CA GLU A 246 2.93 21.53 9.59
C GLU A 246 4.26 21.27 8.84
N TRP A 247 4.27 20.39 7.83
CA TRP A 247 5.50 19.88 7.21
C TRP A 247 6.35 20.97 6.57
N ASP A 248 5.73 21.89 5.81
CA ASP A 248 6.45 22.97 5.13
C ASP A 248 7.17 23.89 6.12
N SER A 249 6.51 24.23 7.24
CA SER A 249 7.12 25.04 8.31
C SER A 249 8.28 24.36 9.04
N LYS A 250 8.35 23.02 8.92
CA LYS A 250 9.34 22.15 9.55
C LYS A 250 10.34 21.58 8.55
N ASN A 251 10.34 22.06 7.31
CA ASN A 251 11.22 21.56 6.24
C ASN A 251 11.16 20.03 6.06
N CYS A 252 9.98 19.42 6.26
CA CYS A 252 9.76 17.98 6.15
C CYS A 252 10.62 17.10 7.08
N THR A 253 11.22 17.64 8.14
CA THR A 253 12.06 16.83 9.07
C THR A 253 11.24 15.99 10.05
N GLU A 254 9.98 16.35 10.27
CA GLU A 254 9.07 15.69 11.22
C GLU A 254 7.95 14.89 10.51
N ASN A 255 8.09 14.61 9.21
CA ASN A 255 7.12 13.76 8.52
C ASN A 255 7.16 12.34 9.11
N ARG A 256 5.98 11.79 9.34
CA ARG A 256 5.86 10.37 9.65
C ARG A 256 5.90 9.57 8.34
N PRO A 257 6.51 8.37 8.36
CA PRO A 257 6.60 7.56 7.17
C PRO A 257 5.25 6.93 6.78
N ASP A 258 4.22 6.98 7.64
CA ASP A 258 2.93 6.35 7.39
C ASP A 258 1.80 7.34 7.06
N TRP A 259 0.84 6.89 6.25
CA TRP A 259 -0.43 7.57 5.96
C TRP A 259 -1.56 6.58 5.81
N LEU A 260 -2.79 7.11 5.82
CA LEU A 260 -4.01 6.33 5.79
C LEU A 260 -4.82 6.64 4.55
N PHE A 261 -5.56 5.64 4.09
CA PHE A 261 -6.57 5.75 3.04
C PHE A 261 -7.96 5.54 3.61
N TYR A 262 -8.90 6.37 3.20
CA TYR A 262 -10.32 6.22 3.52
C TYR A 262 -11.15 6.12 2.24
N ASN A 263 -12.15 5.24 2.24
CA ASN A 263 -13.08 5.12 1.12
C ASN A 263 -14.14 6.25 1.11
N LYS A 264 -15.07 6.25 0.15
CA LYS A 264 -16.16 7.25 0.09
C LYS A 264 -17.03 7.31 1.34
N ASP A 265 -17.18 6.16 2.01
CA ASP A 265 -17.92 6.04 3.27
C ASP A 265 -17.09 6.53 4.47
N GLN A 266 -15.91 7.12 4.22
CA GLN A 266 -14.99 7.68 5.20
C GLN A 266 -14.44 6.62 6.18
N ARG A 267 -14.39 5.36 5.77
CA ARG A 267 -13.88 4.21 6.54
C ARG A 267 -12.49 3.82 6.07
N LEU A 268 -11.65 3.39 7.02
CA LEU A 268 -10.27 2.99 6.74
C LEU A 268 -10.26 1.86 5.72
N SER A 269 -9.68 2.11 4.55
CA SER A 269 -9.63 1.18 3.41
C SER A 269 -8.22 0.67 3.13
N GLY A 270 -7.20 1.27 3.78
CA GLY A 270 -5.81 0.84 3.69
C GLY A 270 -4.87 1.87 4.33
N PHE A 271 -3.57 1.70 4.08
CA PHE A 271 -2.51 2.58 4.56
C PHE A 271 -1.29 2.50 3.64
N GLY A 272 -0.33 3.40 3.77
CA GLY A 272 0.94 3.29 3.07
C GLY A 272 2.14 3.68 3.91
N PHE A 273 3.32 3.36 3.38
CA PHE A 273 4.61 3.80 3.91
C PHE A 273 5.47 4.47 2.84
N SER A 274 6.12 5.58 3.20
CA SER A 274 6.95 6.47 2.37
C SER A 274 8.26 6.56 3.09
N LEU A 275 9.32 6.27 2.36
CA LEU A 275 10.64 6.67 2.76
C LEU A 275 11.25 7.46 1.61
N PRO A 276 11.91 8.60 1.89
CA PRO A 276 12.75 9.24 0.90
C PRO A 276 13.79 8.27 0.35
N GLY A 277 14.21 8.46 -0.90
CA GLY A 277 15.09 7.54 -1.63
C GLY A 277 14.34 6.73 -2.69
N CYS A 278 15.08 5.89 -3.41
CA CYS A 278 14.56 5.11 -4.54
C CYS A 278 14.95 3.64 -4.37
N ASP A 279 14.09 2.87 -3.72
CA ASP A 279 14.23 1.41 -3.64
C ASP A 279 13.62 0.80 -4.90
N GLY A 280 14.47 0.18 -5.72
CA GLY A 280 14.05 -0.38 -7.01
C GLY A 280 13.32 -1.73 -6.93
N SER A 281 12.60 -1.97 -5.84
CA SER A 281 11.63 -3.05 -5.81
C SER A 281 10.40 -2.61 -6.59
N PRO A 282 9.83 -3.47 -7.46
CA PRO A 282 8.56 -3.21 -8.13
C PRO A 282 7.37 -3.28 -7.16
N ARG A 283 7.54 -3.04 -5.86
CA ARG A 283 6.45 -2.82 -4.91
C ARG A 283 6.43 -1.39 -4.38
N PHE A 284 7.48 -0.62 -4.66
CA PHE A 284 7.55 0.79 -4.35
C PHE A 284 7.22 1.61 -5.58
N GLN A 285 6.29 2.55 -5.44
CA GLN A 285 5.99 3.56 -6.42
C GLN A 285 6.86 4.79 -6.17
N HIS A 286 7.25 5.46 -7.25
CA HIS A 286 8.03 6.70 -7.19
C HIS A 286 7.27 7.85 -7.84
N PRO A 287 6.18 8.35 -7.20
CA PRO A 287 5.32 9.33 -7.84
C PRO A 287 6.05 10.66 -8.12
N PRO A 288 5.70 11.34 -9.22
CA PRO A 288 6.17 12.71 -9.49
C PRO A 288 5.89 13.64 -8.32
N GLY A 289 6.74 14.63 -8.09
CA GLY A 289 6.60 15.54 -6.96
C GLY A 289 5.30 16.33 -6.98
N GLU A 290 4.74 16.63 -8.14
CA GLU A 290 3.43 17.27 -8.30
C GLU A 290 2.31 16.45 -7.66
N ILE A 291 2.37 15.13 -7.83
CA ILE A 291 1.40 14.20 -7.23
C ILE A 291 1.60 14.14 -5.73
N VAL A 292 2.86 14.08 -5.27
CA VAL A 292 3.19 14.15 -3.84
C VAL A 292 2.68 15.43 -3.21
N GLN A 293 2.87 16.59 -3.87
CA GLN A 293 2.36 17.88 -3.40
C GLN A 293 0.83 17.87 -3.36
N TYR A 294 0.18 17.36 -4.40
CA TYR A 294 -1.28 17.31 -4.49
C TYR A 294 -1.85 16.50 -3.32
N VAL A 295 -1.36 15.29 -3.10
CA VAL A 295 -1.88 14.44 -2.01
C VAL A 295 -1.51 14.97 -0.64
N SER A 296 -0.26 15.35 -0.40
CA SER A 296 0.20 15.75 0.93
C SER A 296 -0.16 17.18 1.30
N GLY A 297 -0.41 18.04 0.31
CA GLY A 297 -0.52 19.50 0.47
C GLY A 297 0.81 20.19 0.77
N SER A 298 1.95 19.49 0.70
CA SER A 298 3.25 20.00 1.14
C SER A 298 4.20 20.26 -0.03
N LYS A 299 4.76 21.48 -0.08
CA LYS A 299 5.81 21.87 -1.04
C LYS A 299 7.14 21.22 -0.69
N CYS A 300 7.49 21.08 0.58
CA CYS A 300 8.75 20.40 0.93
C CYS A 300 8.70 18.92 0.54
N ALA A 301 7.54 18.26 0.63
CA ALA A 301 7.38 16.88 0.20
C ALA A 301 7.56 16.76 -1.33
N LYS A 302 7.07 17.74 -2.10
CA LYS A 302 7.41 17.84 -3.54
C LYS A 302 8.92 17.86 -3.75
N THR A 303 9.61 18.78 -3.07
CA THR A 303 11.07 18.93 -3.22
C THR A 303 11.80 17.65 -2.87
N VAL A 304 11.40 16.94 -1.80
CA VAL A 304 11.97 15.64 -1.45
C VAL A 304 11.76 14.64 -2.60
N SER A 305 10.55 14.56 -3.16
CA SER A 305 10.28 13.66 -4.28
C SER A 305 11.09 14.02 -5.54
N ASP A 306 11.19 15.30 -5.87
CA ASP A 306 11.92 15.75 -7.07
C ASP A 306 13.43 15.53 -6.95
N THR A 307 13.97 15.65 -5.74
CA THR A 307 15.42 15.59 -5.49
C THR A 307 15.92 14.19 -5.21
N ILE A 308 15.26 13.48 -4.31
CA ILE A 308 15.70 12.18 -3.79
C ILE A 308 14.65 11.07 -3.92
N LYS A 309 13.51 11.37 -4.56
CA LYS A 309 12.36 10.48 -4.69
C LYS A 309 11.72 10.11 -3.35
N PHE A 310 10.47 9.70 -3.44
CA PHE A 310 9.83 8.90 -2.41
C PHE A 310 9.63 7.49 -2.94
N SER A 311 9.88 6.50 -2.10
CA SER A 311 9.44 5.13 -2.32
C SER A 311 8.20 4.86 -1.50
N ASN A 312 7.08 4.72 -2.20
CA ASN A 312 5.76 4.58 -1.61
C ASN A 312 5.23 3.18 -1.80
N MET A 313 4.82 2.53 -0.70
CA MET A 313 4.09 1.28 -0.77
C MET A 313 2.70 1.47 -0.20
N ASN A 314 1.68 1.26 -1.04
CA ASN A 314 0.29 1.24 -0.60
C ASN A 314 -0.12 -0.18 -0.23
N VAL A 315 -0.89 -0.31 0.85
CA VAL A 315 -1.42 -1.55 1.38
C VAL A 315 -2.93 -1.41 1.53
N TYR A 316 -3.70 -2.27 0.89
CA TYR A 316 -5.16 -2.16 0.80
C TYR A 316 -5.87 -3.24 1.60
N PHE A 317 -6.94 -2.86 2.31
CA PHE A 317 -7.85 -3.76 3.01
C PHE A 317 -9.11 -4.12 2.23
N VAL A 318 -9.30 -3.44 1.10
CA VAL A 318 -10.40 -3.64 0.15
C VAL A 318 -9.84 -3.77 -1.27
N PRO A 319 -10.52 -4.46 -2.19
CA PRO A 319 -10.10 -4.50 -3.58
C PRO A 319 -10.03 -3.08 -4.17
N PRO A 320 -8.91 -2.62 -4.74
CA PRO A 320 -8.75 -1.21 -5.13
C PRO A 320 -9.74 -0.73 -6.19
N ILE A 321 -10.26 -1.63 -7.04
CA ILE A 321 -11.33 -1.31 -7.98
C ILE A 321 -12.60 -0.80 -7.27
N SER A 322 -12.86 -1.22 -6.03
CA SER A 322 -13.99 -0.70 -5.25
C SER A 322 -13.81 0.76 -4.86
N THR A 323 -12.58 1.28 -4.95
CA THR A 323 -12.23 2.66 -4.60
C THR A 323 -12.07 3.59 -5.80
N LEU A 324 -12.28 3.08 -7.03
CA LEU A 324 -12.22 3.88 -8.25
C LEU A 324 -13.18 5.08 -8.21
N HIS A 325 -14.36 4.87 -7.61
CA HIS A 325 -15.43 5.88 -7.48
C HIS A 325 -15.44 6.57 -6.11
N ASP A 326 -14.34 6.47 -5.34
CA ASP A 326 -14.32 7.06 -4.00
C ASP A 326 -14.05 8.57 -4.00
N CYS A 327 -13.71 9.14 -5.16
CA CYS A 327 -13.33 10.54 -5.31
C CYS A 327 -14.34 11.34 -6.18
N PRO A 328 -15.59 11.54 -5.71
CA PRO A 328 -16.63 12.23 -6.49
C PRO A 328 -16.27 13.70 -6.78
N GLU A 329 -15.44 14.32 -5.93
CA GLU A 329 -14.95 15.69 -6.16
C GLU A 329 -14.08 15.79 -7.41
N LEU A 330 -13.35 14.73 -7.74
CA LEU A 330 -12.56 14.67 -8.97
C LEU A 330 -13.47 14.52 -10.19
N GLU A 331 -14.55 13.73 -10.14
CA GLU A 331 -15.47 13.55 -11.26
C GLU A 331 -16.06 14.87 -11.81
N SER A 332 -16.15 15.91 -10.97
CA SER A 332 -16.65 17.25 -11.36
C SER A 332 -15.55 18.29 -11.67
N LYS A 333 -14.29 18.00 -11.37
CA LYS A 333 -13.15 18.94 -11.46
C LYS A 333 -11.97 18.42 -12.26
N ILE A 334 -12.14 17.33 -12.99
CA ILE A 334 -11.11 16.76 -13.87
C ILE A 334 -10.59 17.87 -14.80
N PRO A 335 -9.34 18.37 -14.63
CA PRO A 335 -8.73 19.19 -15.66
C PRO A 335 -8.63 18.33 -16.93
N GLU A 336 -8.82 18.91 -18.12
CA GLU A 336 -8.74 18.18 -19.40
C GLU A 336 -7.46 17.34 -19.56
N ASN A 337 -6.42 17.64 -18.78
CA ASN A 337 -5.13 16.98 -18.80
C ASN A 337 -4.99 15.85 -17.76
N ILE A 338 -6.01 15.52 -16.95
CA ILE A 338 -5.88 14.40 -16.00
C ILE A 338 -5.80 13.06 -16.72
N ASP A 339 -6.39 12.89 -17.91
CA ASP A 339 -6.16 11.68 -18.69
C ASP A 339 -4.69 11.57 -19.10
N GLN A 340 -4.00 12.70 -19.31
CA GLN A 340 -2.57 12.73 -19.56
C GLN A 340 -1.78 12.47 -18.27
N ILE A 341 -2.18 13.06 -17.13
CA ILE A 341 -1.56 12.79 -15.82
C ILE A 341 -1.82 11.34 -15.35
N LEU A 342 -3.00 10.78 -15.62
CA LEU A 342 -3.34 9.39 -15.35
C LEU A 342 -2.61 8.48 -16.32
N LYS A 343 -2.45 8.84 -17.60
CA LYS A 343 -1.54 8.13 -18.52
C LYS A 343 -0.08 8.22 -18.06
N GLU A 344 0.36 9.32 -17.48
CA GLU A 344 1.71 9.48 -16.92
C GLU A 344 1.88 8.76 -15.56
N LEU A 345 0.81 8.67 -14.76
CA LEU A 345 0.75 7.94 -13.49
C LEU A 345 0.65 6.43 -13.68
N VAL A 346 0.03 5.99 -14.77
CA VAL A 346 -0.21 4.59 -15.11
C VAL A 346 0.80 4.09 -16.15
N GLY A 347 1.56 5.01 -16.79
CA GLY A 347 2.64 4.81 -17.76
C GLY A 347 2.23 4.11 -19.04
#